data_AF-A0A2W2ECT2-F1
#
_entry.id   AF-A0A2W2ECT2-F1
#
_cell.length_a   1.000
_cell.length_b   1.000
_cell.length_c   1.000
_cell.angle_alpha   90.00
_cell.angle_beta   90.00
_cell.angle_gamma   90.00
#
_symmetry.space_group_name_H-M   'P 1'
#
loop_
_entity.id
_entity.type
_entity.pdbx_description
1 polymer ?
#
loop_
_entity_poly.entity_id
_entity_poly.type
_entity_poly.pdbx_seq_one_letter_code
_entity_poly.pdbx_strand_id
1 'polypeptide(L)'
;MLSGVVVYAPQRLHLEGAGVTETAFPDPHAKFRFRYTGLRLLLHAHGRYFLLPACWATSPEARAIALPDDTSLRLEFSLTITPPVCPAEQ
;
A
#
# COMPACT_ATOMS: atom_id res chain seq x y z
N MET A 1 -6.07 0.64 16.09
CA MET A 1 -6.11 -0.28 14.93
C MET A 1 -5.75 0.53 13.69
N LEU A 2 -4.81 0.08 12.87
CA LEU A 2 -4.48 0.75 11.60
C LEU A 2 -5.47 0.27 10.53
N SER A 3 -6.02 1.20 9.76
CA SER A 3 -6.90 0.87 8.64
C SER A 3 -6.10 0.20 7.52
N GLY A 4 -6.68 -0.82 6.90
CA GLY A 4 -6.16 -1.39 5.67
C GLY A 4 -6.27 -0.37 4.54
N VAL A 5 -5.27 -0.34 3.67
CA VAL A 5 -5.19 0.60 2.54
C VAL A 5 -4.97 -0.16 1.25
N VAL A 6 -5.72 0.22 0.22
CA VAL A 6 -5.47 -0.15 -1.16
C VAL A 6 -5.10 1.11 -1.94
N VAL A 7 -3.97 1.08 -2.65
CA VAL A 7 -3.51 2.21 -3.47
C VAL A 7 -3.69 1.87 -4.94
N TYR A 8 -4.34 2.76 -5.67
CA TYR A 8 -4.49 2.69 -7.13
C TYR A 8 -3.67 3.79 -7.78
N ALA A 9 -2.85 3.42 -8.77
CA ALA A 9 -1.96 4.34 -9.47
C ALA A 9 -2.04 4.16 -11.00
N PRO A 10 -1.89 5.24 -11.78
CA PRO A 10 -1.84 5.19 -13.24
C PRO A 10 -0.53 4.58 -13.77
N GLN A 11 0.55 4.74 -12.99
CA GLN A 11 1.90 4.29 -13.31
C GLN A 11 2.47 3.42 -12.18
N ARG A 12 3.49 2.64 -12.49
CA ARG A 12 4.13 1.74 -11.53
C ARG A 12 4.88 2.56 -10.49
N LEU A 13 4.51 2.43 -9.22
CA LEU A 13 5.13 3.13 -8.10
C LEU A 13 6.25 2.34 -7.42
N HIS A 14 6.36 1.04 -7.75
CA HIS A 14 7.36 0.15 -7.16
C HIS A 14 7.31 0.13 -5.63
N LEU A 15 6.09 -0.01 -5.07
CA LEU A 15 5.91 -0.11 -3.63
C LEU A 15 6.33 -1.51 -3.18
N GLU A 16 7.47 -1.56 -2.48
CA GLU A 16 8.07 -2.79 -1.98
C GLU A 16 7.93 -2.91 -0.46
N GLY A 17 7.84 -4.14 0.04
CA GLY A 17 7.82 -4.44 1.46
C GLY A 17 7.15 -5.77 1.77
N ALA A 18 7.47 -6.34 2.93
CA ALA A 18 6.89 -7.60 3.37
C ALA A 18 5.35 -7.51 3.46
N GLY A 19 4.68 -8.38 2.69
CA GLY A 19 3.22 -8.43 2.62
C GLY A 19 2.57 -7.42 1.67
N VAL A 20 3.34 -6.62 0.93
CA VAL A 20 2.81 -5.76 -0.14
C VAL A 20 2.62 -6.59 -1.41
N THR A 21 1.50 -6.42 -2.09
CA THR A 21 1.24 -7.07 -3.39
C THR A 21 0.94 -6.01 -4.44
N GLU A 22 1.75 -5.98 -5.49
CA GLU A 22 1.50 -5.20 -6.69
C GLU A 22 0.72 -6.05 -7.70
N THR A 23 -0.38 -5.51 -8.22
CA THR A 23 -1.16 -6.11 -9.30
C THR A 23 -1.28 -5.10 -10.44
N ALA A 24 -0.79 -5.46 -11.62
CA ALA A 24 -0.99 -4.69 -12.83
C ALA A 24 -2.29 -5.13 -13.52
N PHE A 25 -3.11 -4.17 -13.92
CA PHE A 25 -4.26 -4.40 -14.77
C PHE A 25 -3.83 -4.30 -16.25
N PRO A 26 -4.18 -5.28 -17.09
CA PRO A 26 -3.75 -5.32 -18.49
C PRO A 26 -4.51 -4.34 -19.40
N ASP A 27 -5.56 -3.67 -18.89
CA ASP A 27 -6.36 -2.74 -19.68
C ASP A 27 -5.62 -1.41 -19.93
N PRO A 28 -5.25 -1.10 -21.19
CA PRO A 28 -4.57 0.15 -21.52
C PRO A 28 -5.47 1.39 -21.38
N HIS A 29 -6.79 1.24 -21.32
CA HIS A 29 -7.74 2.35 -21.14
C HIS A 29 -8.08 2.61 -19.67
N ALA A 30 -7.65 1.75 -18.74
CA ALA A 30 -7.88 1.96 -17.33
C ALA A 30 -7.10 3.20 -16.82
N LYS A 31 -7.81 4.11 -16.15
CA LYS A 31 -7.22 5.28 -15.48
C LYS A 31 -6.19 4.88 -14.42
N PHE A 32 -6.42 3.75 -13.74
CA PHE A 32 -5.51 3.18 -12.76
C PHE A 32 -5.07 1.80 -13.25
N ARG A 33 -3.78 1.66 -13.55
CA ARG A 33 -3.20 0.43 -14.11
C ARG A 33 -2.53 -0.43 -13.05
N PHE A 34 -2.27 0.12 -11.87
CA PHE A 34 -1.59 -0.57 -10.79
C PHE A 34 -2.43 -0.51 -9.53
N ARG A 35 -2.51 -1.64 -8.84
CA ARG A 35 -3.15 -1.78 -7.54
C ARG A 35 -2.14 -2.35 -6.55
N TYR A 36 -2.06 -1.72 -5.39
CA TYR A 36 -1.22 -2.15 -4.29
C TYR A 36 -2.09 -2.51 -3.09
N THR A 37 -1.95 -3.74 -2.59
CA THR A 37 -2.63 -4.22 -1.39
C THR A 37 -1.62 -4.61 -0.32
N GLY A 38 -2.10 -4.86 0.91
CA GLY A 38 -1.21 -5.21 2.03
C GLY A 38 -0.51 -3.99 2.63
N LEU A 39 -1.16 -2.83 2.57
CA LEU A 39 -0.69 -1.59 3.16
C LEU A 39 -1.57 -1.20 4.35
N ARG A 40 -0.99 -0.50 5.32
CA ARG A 40 -1.67 0.03 6.50
C ARG A 40 -1.41 1.53 6.61
N LEU A 41 -2.44 2.32 6.90
CA LEU A 41 -2.28 3.76 7.12
C LEU A 41 -1.64 3.99 8.48
N LEU A 42 -0.44 4.56 8.51
CA LEU A 42 0.23 5.01 9.73
C LEU A 42 -0.31 6.36 10.18
N LEU A 43 -0.23 7.35 9.29
CA LEU A 43 -0.74 8.70 9.52
C LEU A 43 -0.90 9.47 8.21
N HIS A 44 -1.71 10.53 8.25
CA HIS A 44 -1.82 11.51 7.18
C HIS A 44 -1.39 12.87 7.73
N ALA A 45 -0.32 13.45 7.18
CA ALA A 45 0.22 14.72 7.62
C ALA A 45 0.97 15.42 6.49
N HIS A 46 0.96 16.75 6.48
CA HIS A 46 1.69 17.58 5.51
C HIS A 46 1.40 17.22 4.03
N GLY A 47 0.14 16.90 3.71
CA GLY A 47 -0.25 16.51 2.36
C GLY A 47 0.36 15.18 1.89
N ARG A 48 0.60 14.26 2.83
CA ARG A 48 1.18 12.96 2.55
C ARG A 48 0.55 11.86 3.37
N TYR A 49 0.30 10.73 2.71
CA TYR A 49 -0.06 9.49 3.35
C TYR A 49 1.20 8.70 3.67
N PHE A 50 1.39 8.37 4.95
CA PHE A 50 2.44 7.46 5.37
C PHE A 50 1.82 6.07 5.55
N LEU A 51 2.30 5.13 4.75
CA LEU A 51 1.83 3.76 4.70
C LEU A 51 2.92 2.81 5.19
N LEU A 52 2.50 1.76 5.88
CA LEU A 52 3.38 0.66 6.29
C LEU A 52 2.98 -0.62 5.55
N PRO A 53 3.95 -1.42 5.10
CA PRO A 53 3.71 -2.80 4.72
C PRO A 53 2.99 -3.55 5.86
N ALA A 54 2.07 -4.43 5.49
CA ALA A 54 1.29 -5.24 6.41
C ALA A 54 2.19 -6.03 7.40
N CYS A 55 3.32 -6.52 6.92
CA CYS A 55 4.27 -7.34 7.67
C CYS A 55 5.57 -6.58 7.99
N TRP A 56 5.47 -5.25 8.16
CA TRP A 56 6.64 -4.42 8.47
C TRP A 56 7.41 -4.90 9.72
N ALA A 57 6.70 -5.44 10.72
CA ALA A 57 7.32 -5.89 11.98
C ALA A 57 8.12 -7.20 11.84
N THR A 58 8.00 -7.90 10.71
CA THR A 58 8.73 -9.16 10.45
C THR A 58 9.93 -8.95 9.53
N SER A 59 10.33 -7.71 9.26
CA SER A 59 11.48 -7.42 8.42
C SER A 59 12.27 -6.24 8.99
N PRO A 60 13.57 -6.42 9.30
CA PRO A 60 14.41 -5.34 9.81
C PRO A 60 14.65 -4.23 8.78
N GLU A 61 14.45 -4.50 7.49
CA GLU A 61 14.59 -3.53 6.40
C GLU A 61 13.27 -2.82 6.04
N ALA A 62 12.20 -3.04 6.81
CA ALA A 62 10.91 -2.44 6.52
C ALA A 62 10.98 -0.90 6.54
N ARG A 63 10.53 -0.27 5.45
CA ARG A 63 10.47 1.19 5.31
C ARG A 63 9.03 1.68 5.30
N ALA A 64 8.81 2.85 5.88
CA ALA A 64 7.56 3.59 5.68
C ALA A 64 7.53 4.18 4.27
N ILE A 65 6.39 4.07 3.62
CA ILE A 65 6.14 4.56 2.27
C ILE A 65 5.40 5.89 2.40
N ALA A 66 5.97 6.96 1.84
CA ALA A 66 5.31 8.26 1.79
C ALA A 66 4.72 8.49 0.39
N LEU A 67 3.41 8.68 0.31
CA LEU A 67 2.70 9.02 -0.92
C LEU A 67 2.13 10.44 -0.84
N PRO A 68 2.15 11.20 -1.94
CA PRO A 68 1.48 12.50 -1.98
C PRO A 68 -0.05 12.32 -1.85
N ASP A 69 -0.72 13.32 -1.27
CA ASP A 69 -2.17 13.36 -1.13
C ASP A 69 -2.88 14.04 -2.33
N ASP A 70 -2.44 13.73 -3.54
CA ASP A 70 -2.97 14.37 -4.75
C ASP A 70 -3.95 13.49 -5.54
N THR A 71 -4.59 14.08 -6.56
CA THR A 71 -5.65 13.43 -7.36
C THR A 71 -5.16 12.34 -8.33
N SER A 72 -3.83 12.16 -8.48
CA SER A 72 -3.25 11.13 -9.32
C SER A 72 -3.37 9.73 -8.69
N LEU A 73 -3.55 9.66 -7.37
CA LEU A 73 -3.70 8.42 -6.63
C LEU A 73 -5.14 8.29 -6.09
N ARG A 74 -5.66 7.06 -6.08
CA ARG A 74 -6.88 6.72 -5.36
C ARG A 74 -6.53 5.79 -4.22
N LEU A 75 -6.85 6.18 -3.00
CA LEU A 75 -6.69 5.37 -1.80
C LEU A 75 -8.05 4.91 -1.32
N GLU A 76 -8.16 3.63 -0.99
CA GLU A 76 -9.34 3.05 -0.36
C GLU A 76 -8.97 2.55 1.03
N PHE A 77 -9.74 2.98 2.04
CA PHE A 77 -9.53 2.60 3.43
C PHE A 77 -10.57 1.58 3.85
N SER A 78 -10.12 0.48 4.46
CA SER A 78 -11.00 -0.54 5.01
C SER A 78 -10.71 -0.78 6.48
N LEU A 79 -11.77 -1.04 7.24
CA LEU A 79 -11.68 -1.59 8.59
C LEU A 79 -11.40 -3.10 8.47
N THR A 80 -10.24 -3.46 7.93
CA THR A 80 -9.88 -4.87 7.80
C THR A 80 -9.51 -5.42 9.19
N ILE A 81 -10.40 -6.24 9.75
CA ILE A 81 -10.13 -6.99 10.98
C ILE A 81 -9.28 -8.24 10.74
N THR A 82 -9.16 -8.68 9.49
CA THR A 82 -8.36 -9.84 9.11
C THR A 82 -6.87 -9.48 9.15
N PRO A 83 -6.07 -10.13 10.01
CA PRO A 83 -4.63 -9.91 10.00
C PRO A 83 -4.05 -10.39 8.66
N PRO A 84 -3.09 -9.65 8.08
CA PRO A 84 -2.38 -10.07 6.89
C PRO A 84 -1.57 -11.33 7.21
N VAL A 85 -1.57 -12.30 6.29
CA VAL A 85 -0.70 -13.47 6.38
C VAL A 85 0.72 -12.99 6.09
N CYS A 86 1.56 -12.96 7.12
CA CYS A 86 2.96 -12.63 6.99
C CYS A 86 3.76 -13.91 6.78
N PRO A 87 4.47 -14.07 5.64
CA PRO A 87 5.39 -15.18 5.50
C PRO A 87 6.44 -15.08 6.62
N ALA A 88 6.73 -16.21 7.27
CA ALA A 88 7.85 -16.29 8.19
C ALA A 88 9.13 -16.00 7.40
N GLU A 89 9.99 -15.17 7.98
CA GLU A 89 11.34 -14.84 7.51
C GLU A 89 12.04 -16.14 7.04
N GLN A 90 12.57 -16.16 5.81
CA GLN A 90 13.51 -17.20 5.36
C GLN A 90 14.92 -16.77 5.68
#